data_AF-A0A7L5RYS5-F1
#
_entry.id   AF-A0A7L5RYS5-F1
#
_cell.length_a   1.000
_cell.length_b   1.000
_cell.length_c   1.000
_cell.angle_alpha   90.00
_cell.angle_beta   90.00
_cell.angle_gamma   90.00
#
_symmetry.space_group_name_H-M   'P 1'
#
loop_
_entity.id
_entity.type
_entity.pdbx_description
1 polymer ?
#
loop_
_entity_poly.entity_id
_entity_poly.type
_entity_poly.pdbx_seq_one_letter_code
_entity_poly.pdbx_strand_id
1 'polypeptide(L)' 'MSRLAMTLLILTAGFALAASFAPETSGAWKIIGQIGAGISGTGFLIALLAGRKIKFDPVLR' A
#
# COMPACT_ATOMS: atom_id res chain seq x y z
N MET A 1 -2.88 13.05 6.89
CA MET A 1 -3.03 12.07 5.79
C MET A 1 -4.50 11.86 5.49
N SER A 2 -4.87 11.63 4.23
CA SER A 2 -6.27 11.31 3.87
C SER A 2 -6.70 10.03 4.59
N ARG A 3 -7.96 9.98 5.07
CA ARG A 3 -8.52 8.77 5.70
C ARG A 3 -8.42 7.55 4.78
N LEU A 4 -8.56 7.76 3.46
CA LEU A 4 -8.41 6.72 2.44
C LEU A 4 -6.98 6.17 2.36
N ALA A 5 -5.96 7.01 2.53
CA ALA A 5 -4.59 6.56 2.53
C ALA A 5 -4.31 5.69 3.77
N MET A 6 -4.87 6.02 4.93
CA MET A 6 -4.76 5.18 6.13
C MET A 6 -5.44 3.83 5.95
N THR A 7 -6.66 3.78 5.40
CA THR A 7 -7.36 2.51 5.17
C THR A 7 -6.64 1.64 4.15
N LEU A 8 -6.09 2.24 3.09
CA LEU A 8 -5.28 1.52 2.10
C LEU A 8 -3.99 0.99 2.72
N LEU A 9 -3.29 1.77 3.54
CA LEU A 9 -2.09 1.33 4.24
C LEU A 9 -2.36 0.12 5.15
N ILE A 10 -3.43 0.17 5.94
CA ILE A 10 -3.82 -0.94 6.83
C ILE A 10 -4.14 -2.19 6.00
N LEU A 11 -4.85 -2.01 4.89
CA LEU A 11 -5.20 -3.10 3.98
C LEU A 11 -3.94 -3.73 3.35
N THR A 12 -2.99 -2.92 2.89
CA THR A 12 -1.72 -3.38 2.34
C THR A 12 -0.88 -4.12 3.38
N ALA A 13 -0.82 -3.60 4.61
CA ALA A 13 -0.12 -4.26 5.71
C ALA A 13 -0.75 -5.63 6.04
N GLY A 14 -2.08 -5.71 6.03
CA GLY A 14 -2.81 -6.97 6.23
C GLY A 14 -2.50 -8.00 5.14
N PHE A 15 -2.54 -7.60 3.86
CA PHE A 15 -2.20 -8.50 2.76
C PHE A 15 -0.72 -8.93 2.76
N ALA A 16 0.20 -8.03 3.13
CA ALA A 16 1.62 -8.35 3.25
C ALA A 16 1.90 -9.36 4.37
N LEU A 17 1.23 -9.20 5.52
CA LEU A 17 1.31 -10.15 6.62
C LEU A 17 0.69 -11.50 6.24
N ALA A 18 -0.48 -11.49 5.62
CA ALA A 18 -1.13 -12.70 5.13
C ALA A 18 -0.27 -13.46 4.12
N ALA A 19 0.41 -12.76 3.21
CA ALA A 19 1.34 -13.38 2.26
C ALA A 19 2.61 -13.94 2.93
N SER A 20 3.05 -13.35 4.05
CA SER A 20 4.27 -13.75 4.76
C SER A 20 4.04 -14.93 5.71
N PHE A 21 2.84 -15.03 6.30
CA PHE A 21 2.46 -16.12 7.21
C PHE A 21 1.64 -17.23 6.54
N ALA A 22 1.39 -17.14 5.23
CA ALA A 22 0.68 -18.18 4.49
C ALA A 22 1.49 -19.49 4.46
N PRO A 23 0.91 -20.64 4.87
CA PRO A 23 1.58 -21.94 4.83
C PRO A 23 1.95 -22.33 3.39
N GLU A 24 3.09 -23.01 3.19
CA GLU A 24 3.64 -23.29 1.85
C GLU A 24 2.70 -24.13 0.95
N THR A 25 1.82 -24.94 1.54
CA THR A 25 0.79 -25.72 0.84
C THR A 25 -0.30 -24.84 0.21
N SER A 26 -0.35 -23.55 0.56
CA SER A 26 -1.38 -22.61 0.13
C SER A 26 -0.87 -21.62 -0.93
N GLY A 27 -0.16 -22.15 -1.94
CA GLY A 27 0.43 -21.34 -3.03
C GLY A 27 -0.55 -20.34 -3.68
N ALA A 28 -1.81 -20.71 -3.87
CA ALA A 28 -2.85 -19.81 -4.35
C ALA A 28 -3.11 -18.62 -3.40
N TRP A 29 -3.12 -18.85 -2.09
CA TRP A 29 -3.30 -17.80 -1.08
C TRP A 29 -2.12 -16.85 -1.01
N LYS A 30 -0.90 -17.35 -1.20
CA LYS A 30 0.32 -16.54 -1.30
C LYS A 30 0.28 -15.61 -2.51
N ILE A 31 -0.15 -16.13 -3.67
CA ILE A 31 -0.31 -15.35 -4.91
C ILE A 31 -1.39 -14.27 -4.74
N ILE A 32 -2.55 -14.63 -4.18
CA ILE A 32 -3.64 -13.68 -3.91
C ILE A 32 -3.17 -12.57 -2.95
N GLY A 33 -2.43 -12.93 -1.89
CA GLY A 33 -1.87 -11.97 -0.93
C GLY A 33 -0.88 -11.01 -1.58
N GLN A 34 0.00 -11.49 -2.46
CA GLN A 34 0.95 -10.63 -3.19
C GLN A 34 0.24 -9.67 -4.15
N ILE A 35 -0.76 -10.15 -4.91
CA ILE A 35 -1.53 -9.31 -5.84
C ILE A 35 -2.34 -8.26 -5.05
N GLY A 36 -2.99 -8.67 -3.96
CA GLY A 36 -3.75 -7.77 -3.09
C GLY A 36 -2.87 -6.70 -2.43
N ALA A 37 -1.67 -7.08 -1.97
CA ALA A 37 -0.68 -6.14 -1.46
C ALA A 37 -0.20 -5.18 -2.56
N GLY A 38 0.03 -5.67 -3.78
CA GLY A 38 0.44 -4.85 -4.92
C GLY A 38 -0.59 -3.77 -5.29
N ILE A 39 -1.86 -4.16 -5.43
CA ILE A 39 -2.95 -3.24 -5.81
C ILE A 39 -3.24 -2.23 -4.70
N SER A 40 -3.37 -2.69 -3.46
CA SER A 40 -3.64 -1.80 -2.32
C SER A 40 -2.46 -0.86 -2.04
N GLY A 41 -1.22 -1.34 -2.19
CA GLY A 41 -0.01 -0.56 -2.00
C GLY A 41 0.18 0.52 -3.06
N THR A 42 -0.07 0.20 -4.34
CA THR A 42 -0.07 1.21 -5.40
C THR A 42 -1.19 2.24 -5.21
N GLY A 43 -2.39 1.79 -4.84
CA GLY A 43 -3.48 2.69 -4.47
C GLY A 43 -3.13 3.61 -3.29
N PHE A 44 -2.44 3.09 -2.27
CA PHE A 44 -1.95 3.88 -1.14
C PHE A 44 -0.96 4.96 -1.59
N LEU A 45 0.01 4.62 -2.44
CA LEU A 45 0.98 5.59 -2.97
C LEU A 45 0.29 6.69 -3.77
N ILE A 46 -0.67 6.34 -4.62
CA ILE A 46 -1.47 7.31 -5.38
C ILE A 46 -2.26 8.23 -4.43
N ALA A 47 -2.91 7.67 -3.41
CA ALA A 47 -3.65 8.43 -2.43
C ALA A 47 -2.74 9.37 -1.61
N LEU A 48 -1.50 8.95 -1.35
CA LEU A 48 -0.49 9.74 -0.65
C LEU A 48 0.01 10.91 -1.52
N LEU A 49 0.21 10.68 -2.82
CA LEU A 49 0.60 11.70 -3.78
C LEU A 49 -0.52 12.71 -4.08
N ALA A 50 -1.77 12.24 -4.23
CA ALA A 50 -2.92 13.10 -4.48
C ALA A 50 -3.18 14.12 -3.37
N GLY A 51 -2.82 13.80 -2.12
CA GLY A 51 -2.94 14.71 -0.98
C GLY A 51 -1.75 15.64 -0.77
N ARG A 52 -0.64 15.46 -1.50
CA ARG A 52 0.60 16.21 -1.25
C ARG A 52 0.74 17.32 -2.27
N LYS A 53 0.43 18.56 -1.86
CA LYS A 53 0.94 19.73 -2.58
C LYS A 53 2.45 19.74 -2.38
N ILE A 54 3.21 19.34 -3.40
CA ILE A 54 4.66 19.52 -3.41
C ILE A 54 4.89 21.03 -3.45
N LYS A 55 5.01 21.65 -2.27
CA LYS A 55 5.56 23.00 -2.18
C LYS A 55 7.02 22.87 -2.56
N PHE A 56 7.32 23.22 -3.81
CA PHE A 56 8.67 23.63 -4.18
C PHE A 56 8.96 24.87 -3.34
N ASP A 57 9.73 24.70 -2.29
CA ASP A 57 10.15 25.81 -1.45
C ASP A 57 11.05 26.70 -2.32
N PRO A 58 10.61 27.91 -2.71
CA PRO A 58 11.35 28.74 -3.66
C PRO A 58 12.68 29.26 -3.08
N VAL A 59 12.88 29.08 -1.77
CA VAL A 59 14.07 29.46 -1.00
C VAL A 59 15.22 28.46 -1.19
N LEU A 60 14.96 27.26 -1.72
CA LEU A 60 15.98 26.24 -2.05
C LEU A 60 16.26 26.15 -3.56
N ARG A 61 16.10 27.26 -4.30
CA ARG A 61 16.79 27.43 -5.58
C ARG A 61 18.27 27.68 -5.34
#